data_AF-A0A7Y3RMP5-F1
#
_entry.id   AF-A0A7Y3RMP5-F1
#
_cell.length_a   1.000
_cell.length_b   1.000
_cell.length_c   1.000
_cell.angle_alpha   90.00
_cell.angle_beta   90.00
_cell.angle_gamma   90.00
#
_symmetry.space_group_name_H-M   'P 1'
#
loop_
_entity.id
_entity.type
_entity.pdbx_description
1 polymer ?
#
loop_
_entity_poly.entity_id
_entity_poly.type
_entity_poly.pdbx_seq_one_letter_code
_entity_poly.pdbx_strand_id
1 'polypeptide(L)'
;MTRRLVGVSNRTAAGGPKAGGLAVALWDALVQRKGLWFGWSGEVNEQLRRGVELFEEEGVEFAVTDLTDKEHDGYYLGYANRSLWPVLHYRVDLANFDEEEYSCYRDVNRRFAKLLFPRLRDDDLVWIHDYHFFPMAQDLRDLGWTGKTGFFLHVPFPPPEIFKSVPNHRALTMGMCASDVIGFQTVSDRDNFAKYCVSELKAEQASPELLQLNGREIRIRAYPIGIDAKEFERIAEEEEARNATEMINPFLGDSRALILGVDRMDYSKGIPNRFQAVGRLLDNEPELHGKIAYTQIAPPSREKVEEYQELREQLDTLAGRINGDYGDLDWIPIRYLARSYGREQLAGLYRLARVALVTPLHDGMNLVAKEFVAAQNPEDPGVLVLSQFAGAAEQLKDGALLVNPHDIANMADTIGEALSMPLSERKRRFEKLSASVFGQDIAWWRETFLADLDPTIDAAETIAAHR
;
A
#
# COMPACT_ATOMS: atom_id res chain seq x y z
N MET A 1 -22.68 -24.11 -0.04
CA MET A 1 -21.36 -24.38 -0.64
C MET A 1 -20.66 -23.06 -0.78
N THR A 2 -19.39 -22.97 -0.38
CA THR A 2 -18.60 -21.74 -0.50
C THR A 2 -18.31 -21.46 -1.98
N ARG A 3 -18.72 -20.29 -2.48
CA ARG A 3 -18.47 -19.88 -3.87
C ARG A 3 -16.98 -19.69 -4.13
N ARG A 4 -16.54 -20.08 -5.33
CA ARG A 4 -15.15 -19.88 -5.78
C ARG A 4 -14.86 -18.38 -5.91
N LEU A 5 -13.69 -17.97 -5.43
CA LEU A 5 -13.22 -16.59 -5.53
C LEU A 5 -12.27 -16.45 -6.73
N VAL A 6 -12.45 -15.39 -7.50
CA VAL A 6 -11.61 -15.03 -8.64
C VAL A 6 -10.96 -13.68 -8.35
N GLY A 7 -9.70 -13.70 -7.92
CA GLY A 7 -8.90 -12.52 -7.66
C GLY A 7 -8.30 -11.95 -8.94
N VAL A 8 -8.41 -10.63 -9.14
CA VAL A 8 -7.85 -9.93 -10.30
C VAL A 8 -6.93 -8.81 -9.83
N SER A 9 -5.63 -8.90 -10.14
CA SER A 9 -4.64 -7.88 -9.75
C SER A 9 -3.52 -7.74 -10.77
N ASN A 10 -2.83 -6.58 -10.76
CA ASN A 10 -1.85 -6.28 -11.81
C ASN A 10 -0.56 -7.08 -11.62
N ARG A 11 -0.26 -7.47 -10.39
CA ARG A 11 0.78 -8.45 -10.09
C ARG A 11 0.13 -9.60 -9.35
N THR A 12 0.47 -10.83 -9.71
CA THR A 12 0.09 -12.04 -8.98
C THR A 12 1.28 -12.52 -8.15
N ALA A 13 1.06 -13.41 -7.19
CA ALA A 13 2.16 -14.07 -6.46
C ALA A 13 2.77 -15.26 -7.24
N ALA A 14 2.50 -15.36 -8.54
CA ALA A 14 2.96 -16.43 -9.41
C ALA A 14 4.50 -16.54 -9.43
N GLY A 15 5.05 -17.68 -9.01
CA GLY A 15 6.47 -17.99 -9.20
C GLY A 15 7.47 -17.08 -8.46
N GLY A 16 7.00 -16.31 -7.46
CA GLY A 16 7.82 -15.35 -6.72
C GLY A 16 7.49 -15.32 -5.22
N PRO A 17 8.30 -14.62 -4.41
CA PRO A 17 8.05 -14.51 -2.97
C PRO A 17 6.69 -13.83 -2.71
N LYS A 18 5.90 -14.42 -1.80
CA LYS A 18 4.60 -13.94 -1.33
C LYS A 18 4.77 -12.72 -0.39
N ALA A 19 5.51 -11.71 -0.84
CA ALA A 19 5.89 -10.56 -0.03
C ALA A 19 5.00 -9.34 -0.36
N GLY A 20 4.19 -8.92 0.61
CA GLY A 20 3.33 -7.73 0.54
C GLY A 20 1.89 -8.02 0.96
N GLY A 21 1.26 -7.07 1.68
CA GLY A 21 -0.03 -7.31 2.33
C GLY A 21 -1.16 -7.76 1.40
N LEU A 22 -1.26 -7.22 0.18
CA LEU A 22 -2.27 -7.69 -0.79
C LEU A 22 -2.03 -9.13 -1.22
N ALA A 23 -0.78 -9.50 -1.51
CA ALA A 23 -0.46 -10.82 -2.03
C ALA A 23 -0.77 -11.92 -1.00
N VAL A 24 -0.40 -11.69 0.26
CA VAL A 24 -0.70 -12.60 1.38
C VAL A 24 -2.22 -12.72 1.60
N ALA A 25 -2.93 -11.59 1.66
CA ALA A 25 -4.35 -11.58 1.94
C ALA A 25 -5.20 -12.28 0.89
N LEU A 26 -4.91 -11.98 -0.38
CA LEU A 26 -5.62 -12.55 -1.51
C LEU A 26 -5.26 -14.04 -1.65
N TRP A 27 -4.01 -14.42 -1.39
CA TRP A 27 -3.58 -15.82 -1.38
C TRP A 27 -4.42 -16.66 -0.44
N ASP A 28 -4.51 -16.29 0.84
CA ASP A 28 -5.28 -17.07 1.82
C ASP A 28 -6.76 -17.18 1.44
N ALA A 29 -7.34 -16.09 0.93
CA ALA A 29 -8.73 -16.07 0.45
C ALA A 29 -8.95 -17.07 -0.69
N LEU A 30 -7.99 -17.13 -1.61
CA LEU A 30 -8.04 -18.01 -2.77
C LEU A 30 -7.81 -19.47 -2.36
N VAL A 31 -6.85 -19.75 -1.46
CA VAL A 31 -6.58 -21.12 -0.96
C VAL A 31 -7.84 -21.70 -0.30
N GLN A 32 -8.48 -20.95 0.60
CA GLN A 32 -9.68 -21.41 1.31
C GLN A 32 -10.86 -21.72 0.37
N ARG A 33 -10.91 -21.05 -0.78
CA ARG A 33 -12.02 -21.14 -1.76
C ARG A 33 -11.67 -21.91 -3.02
N LYS A 34 -10.46 -22.48 -3.10
CA LYS A 34 -9.88 -23.09 -4.32
C LYS A 34 -10.07 -22.17 -5.53
N GLY A 35 -9.66 -20.93 -5.32
CA GLY A 35 -9.90 -19.79 -6.19
C GLY A 35 -9.03 -19.75 -7.44
N LEU A 36 -9.29 -18.75 -8.26
CA LEU A 36 -8.50 -18.40 -9.44
C LEU A 36 -7.83 -17.04 -9.21
N TRP A 37 -6.53 -16.94 -9.45
CA TRP A 37 -5.82 -15.66 -9.50
C TRP A 37 -5.47 -15.29 -10.93
N PHE A 38 -6.10 -14.23 -11.44
CA PHE A 38 -5.86 -13.69 -12.77
C PHE A 38 -5.05 -12.38 -12.72
N GLY A 39 -4.09 -12.22 -13.63
CA GLY A 39 -3.29 -11.00 -13.70
C GLY A 39 -2.13 -11.06 -14.70
N TRP A 40 -1.23 -10.09 -14.61
CA TRP A 40 0.01 -10.11 -15.39
C TRP A 40 1.03 -11.06 -14.74
N SER A 41 1.70 -11.87 -15.56
CA SER A 41 2.76 -12.82 -15.17
C SER A 41 3.98 -12.14 -14.55
N GLY A 42 4.21 -10.87 -14.92
CA GLY A 42 5.41 -10.12 -14.62
C GLY A 42 6.44 -10.09 -15.75
N GLU A 43 6.22 -10.89 -16.80
CA GLU A 43 7.08 -10.96 -17.98
C GLU A 43 6.67 -9.93 -19.05
N VAL A 44 7.67 -9.31 -19.68
CA VAL A 44 7.49 -8.41 -20.82
C VAL A 44 8.14 -9.07 -22.04
N ASN A 45 7.36 -9.28 -23.11
CA ASN A 45 7.80 -10.00 -24.30
C ASN A 45 7.53 -9.19 -25.58
N GLU A 46 8.40 -9.26 -26.58
CA GLU A 46 8.22 -8.51 -27.84
C GLU A 46 6.89 -8.82 -28.55
N GLN A 47 6.41 -10.06 -28.43
CA GLN A 47 5.17 -10.52 -29.05
C GLN A 47 4.17 -10.99 -28.00
N LEU A 48 2.90 -10.63 -28.23
CA LEU A 48 1.77 -11.12 -27.43
C LEU A 48 1.73 -12.65 -27.44
N ARG A 49 1.90 -13.27 -26.28
CA ARG A 49 1.50 -14.68 -26.10
C ARG A 49 -0.01 -14.79 -26.30
N ARG A 50 -0.44 -15.77 -27.10
CA ARG A 50 -1.86 -16.03 -27.31
C ARG A 50 -2.43 -16.73 -26.08
N GLY A 51 -3.29 -16.04 -25.34
CA GLY A 51 -4.04 -16.62 -24.22
C GLY A 51 -3.43 -16.31 -22.86
N VAL A 52 -3.68 -17.21 -21.91
CA VAL A 52 -3.10 -17.18 -20.56
C VAL A 52 -2.31 -18.47 -20.36
N GLU A 53 -1.29 -18.39 -19.53
CA GLU A 53 -0.64 -19.54 -18.92
C GLU A 53 -1.45 -19.96 -17.69
N LEU A 54 -1.72 -21.27 -17.59
CA LEU A 54 -2.48 -21.87 -16.49
C LEU A 54 -1.56 -22.81 -15.71
N PHE A 55 -1.55 -22.66 -14.39
CA PHE A 55 -0.90 -23.58 -13.47
C PHE A 55 -1.59 -23.54 -12.11
N GLU A 56 -1.28 -24.50 -11.24
CA GLU A 56 -1.86 -24.59 -9.90
C GLU A 56 -0.74 -24.61 -8.87
N GLU A 57 -0.92 -23.87 -7.77
CA GLU A 57 -0.02 -23.89 -6.61
C GLU A 57 -0.88 -23.91 -5.35
N GLU A 58 -0.63 -24.86 -4.44
CA GLU A 58 -1.36 -25.01 -3.16
C GLU A 58 -2.90 -24.99 -3.28
N GLY A 59 -3.45 -25.47 -4.40
CA GLY A 59 -4.90 -25.50 -4.65
C GLY A 59 -5.50 -24.19 -5.19
N VAL A 60 -4.66 -23.19 -5.51
CA VAL A 60 -5.05 -21.97 -6.23
C VAL A 60 -4.69 -22.13 -7.69
N GLU A 61 -5.67 -21.93 -8.57
CA GLU A 61 -5.45 -21.85 -10.01
C GLU A 61 -4.91 -20.45 -10.36
N PHE A 62 -3.88 -20.37 -11.19
CA PHE A 62 -3.39 -19.13 -11.74
C PHE A 62 -3.70 -19.05 -13.22
N ALA A 63 -4.14 -17.87 -13.66
CA ALA A 63 -4.30 -17.52 -15.06
C ALA A 63 -3.55 -16.22 -15.35
N VAL A 64 -2.31 -16.35 -15.83
CA VAL A 64 -1.43 -15.20 -16.06
C VAL A 64 -1.22 -14.94 -17.54
N THR A 65 -1.10 -13.67 -17.92
CA THR A 65 -0.78 -13.27 -19.30
C THR A 65 0.35 -12.26 -19.28
N ASP A 66 1.13 -12.19 -20.36
CA ASP A 66 2.25 -11.25 -20.46
C ASP A 66 1.78 -9.88 -20.97
N LEU A 67 2.63 -8.89 -20.79
CA LEU A 67 2.54 -7.61 -21.48
C LEU A 67 3.57 -7.57 -22.61
N THR A 68 3.25 -6.89 -23.69
CA THR A 68 4.27 -6.45 -24.65
C THR A 68 5.05 -5.24 -24.14
N ASP A 69 6.21 -4.93 -24.72
CA ASP A 69 6.94 -3.70 -24.40
C ASP A 69 6.03 -2.46 -24.54
N LYS A 70 5.25 -2.39 -25.62
CA LYS A 70 4.29 -1.30 -25.85
C LYS A 70 3.22 -1.24 -24.75
N GLU A 71 2.68 -2.37 -24.32
CA GLU A 71 1.67 -2.40 -23.27
C GLU A 71 2.28 -2.10 -21.89
N HIS A 72 3.47 -2.62 -21.60
CA HIS A 72 4.18 -2.30 -20.38
C HIS A 72 4.45 -0.79 -20.27
N ASP A 73 4.93 -0.17 -21.36
CA ASP A 73 5.26 1.24 -21.38
C ASP A 73 4.02 2.14 -21.41
N GLY A 74 2.99 1.80 -22.20
CA GLY A 74 1.78 2.61 -22.35
C GLY A 74 0.75 2.44 -21.23
N TYR A 75 0.49 1.21 -20.79
CA TYR A 75 -0.49 0.91 -19.74
C TYR A 75 0.12 1.01 -18.33
N TYR A 76 1.25 0.33 -18.08
CA TYR A 76 1.81 0.24 -16.73
C TYR A 76 2.68 1.45 -16.38
N LEU A 77 3.72 1.75 -17.14
CA LEU A 77 4.57 2.93 -16.87
C LEU A 77 3.89 4.25 -17.26
N GLY A 78 3.10 4.25 -18.32
CA GLY A 78 2.30 5.37 -18.80
C GLY A 78 1.07 5.59 -17.94
N TYR A 79 -0.10 5.30 -18.48
CA TYR A 79 -1.35 5.76 -17.91
C TYR A 79 -1.53 5.44 -16.41
N ALA A 80 -1.18 4.21 -15.98
CA ALA A 80 -1.32 3.82 -14.58
C ALA A 80 -0.36 4.59 -13.65
N ASN A 81 0.92 4.71 -13.98
CA ASN A 81 1.93 5.23 -13.04
C ASN A 81 2.41 6.67 -13.33
N ARG A 82 2.23 7.20 -14.55
CA ARG A 82 2.48 8.60 -14.92
C ARG A 82 1.22 9.47 -14.93
N SER A 83 0.02 8.89 -15.07
CA SER A 83 -1.23 9.66 -15.00
C SER A 83 -2.02 9.42 -13.72
N LEU A 84 -2.45 8.18 -13.46
CA LEU A 84 -3.35 7.87 -12.34
C LEU A 84 -2.66 7.96 -10.98
N TRP A 85 -1.50 7.31 -10.82
CA TRP A 85 -0.79 7.30 -9.54
C TRP A 85 -0.52 8.71 -8.98
N PRO A 86 0.05 9.67 -9.74
CA PRO A 86 0.25 11.02 -9.22
C PRO A 86 -1.05 11.68 -8.76
N VAL A 87 -2.12 11.64 -9.57
CA VAL A 87 -3.40 12.26 -9.20
C VAL A 87 -4.03 11.61 -7.96
N LEU A 88 -4.02 10.28 -7.88
CA LEU A 88 -4.51 9.54 -6.72
C LEU A 88 -3.71 9.83 -5.44
N HIS A 89 -2.47 10.30 -5.58
CA HIS A 89 -1.60 10.78 -4.49
C HIS A 89 -1.49 12.30 -4.41
N TYR A 90 -2.46 13.04 -4.96
CA TYR A 90 -2.59 14.50 -4.87
C TYR A 90 -1.43 15.27 -5.51
N ARG A 91 -0.68 14.63 -6.40
CA ARG A 91 0.44 15.19 -7.16
C ARG A 91 0.05 15.44 -8.62
N VAL A 92 -0.99 16.25 -8.82
CA VAL A 92 -1.43 16.66 -10.17
C VAL A 92 -0.30 17.35 -10.94
N ASP A 93 0.61 18.02 -10.23
CA ASP A 93 1.82 18.64 -10.77
C ASP A 93 2.79 17.66 -11.44
N LEU A 94 2.73 16.37 -11.07
CA LEU A 94 3.53 15.29 -11.67
C LEU A 94 2.73 14.42 -12.65
N ALA A 95 1.47 14.75 -12.91
CA ALA A 95 0.63 13.95 -13.78
C ALA A 95 0.86 14.31 -15.25
N ASN A 96 1.19 13.31 -16.06
CA ASN A 96 1.23 13.43 -17.51
C ASN A 96 -0.01 12.75 -18.12
N PHE A 97 -0.77 13.48 -18.94
CA PHE A 97 -1.96 12.95 -19.60
C PHE A 97 -1.72 12.79 -21.09
N ASP A 98 -1.62 11.53 -21.53
CA ASP A 98 -1.42 11.17 -22.92
C ASP A 98 -2.59 10.28 -23.43
N GLU A 99 -3.12 10.61 -24.61
CA GLU A 99 -4.27 9.92 -25.19
C GLU A 99 -3.91 8.51 -25.70
N GLU A 100 -2.69 8.32 -26.22
CA GLU A 100 -2.22 7.01 -26.69
C GLU A 100 -1.99 6.07 -25.49
N GLU A 101 -1.43 6.58 -24.40
CA GLU A 101 -1.28 5.85 -23.14
C GLU A 101 -2.64 5.46 -22.56
N TYR A 102 -3.63 6.36 -22.58
CA TYR A 102 -4.99 6.01 -22.18
C TYR A 102 -5.63 4.95 -23.09
N SER A 103 -5.46 5.07 -24.41
CA SER A 103 -5.96 4.06 -25.34
C SER A 103 -5.33 2.70 -25.05
N CYS A 104 -4.00 2.66 -24.84
CA CYS A 104 -3.28 1.47 -24.45
C CYS A 104 -3.83 0.89 -23.14
N TYR A 105 -4.09 1.74 -22.13
CA TYR A 105 -4.67 1.31 -20.86
C TYR A 105 -6.04 0.65 -21.01
N ARG A 106 -6.90 1.23 -21.86
CA ARG A 106 -8.21 0.66 -22.18
C ARG A 106 -8.11 -0.63 -22.96
N ASP A 107 -7.18 -0.74 -23.91
CA ASP A 107 -7.00 -1.93 -24.73
C ASP A 107 -6.47 -3.11 -23.93
N VAL A 108 -5.52 -2.88 -23.02
CA VAL A 108 -5.03 -3.89 -22.07
C VAL A 108 -6.17 -4.36 -21.17
N ASN A 109 -6.95 -3.45 -20.57
CA ASN A 109 -8.10 -3.82 -19.72
C ASN A 109 -9.13 -4.68 -20.47
N ARG A 110 -9.53 -4.28 -21.69
CA ARG A 110 -10.45 -5.06 -22.53
C ARG A 110 -9.89 -6.43 -22.89
N ARG A 111 -8.58 -6.50 -23.22
CA ARG A 111 -7.90 -7.77 -23.51
C ARG A 111 -7.91 -8.68 -22.28
N PHE A 112 -7.59 -8.14 -21.12
CA PHE A 112 -7.58 -8.88 -19.86
C PHE A 112 -8.98 -9.40 -19.51
N ALA A 113 -10.02 -8.58 -19.65
CA ALA A 113 -11.41 -9.02 -19.47
C ALA A 113 -11.81 -10.17 -20.43
N LYS A 114 -11.42 -10.08 -21.72
CA LYS A 114 -11.65 -11.14 -22.72
C LYS A 114 -10.92 -12.44 -22.41
N LEU A 115 -9.75 -12.34 -21.77
CA LEU A 115 -8.99 -13.51 -21.32
C LEU A 115 -9.62 -14.10 -20.05
N LEU A 116 -10.09 -13.29 -19.11
CA LEU A 116 -10.69 -13.77 -17.88
C LEU A 116 -12.08 -14.39 -18.11
N PHE A 117 -12.95 -13.73 -18.88
CA PHE A 117 -14.37 -14.09 -18.99
C PHE A 117 -14.66 -15.58 -19.29
N PRO A 118 -13.98 -16.26 -20.24
CA PRO A 118 -14.20 -17.68 -20.51
C PRO A 118 -13.83 -18.64 -19.37
N ARG A 119 -13.17 -18.14 -18.31
CA ARG A 119 -12.73 -18.91 -17.14
C ARG A 119 -13.66 -18.73 -15.95
N LEU A 120 -14.60 -17.78 -16.03
CA LEU A 120 -15.60 -17.55 -15.01
C LEU A 120 -16.68 -18.64 -15.05
N ARG A 121 -17.17 -19.01 -13.88
CA ARG A 121 -18.32 -19.90 -13.65
C ARG A 121 -19.48 -19.07 -13.13
N ASP A 122 -20.71 -19.53 -13.37
CA ASP A 122 -21.93 -18.77 -13.04
C ASP A 122 -22.02 -18.30 -11.58
N ASP A 123 -21.42 -19.05 -10.65
CA ASP A 123 -21.44 -18.78 -9.21
C ASP A 123 -20.14 -18.16 -8.66
N ASP A 124 -19.17 -17.81 -9.52
CA ASP A 124 -17.92 -17.18 -9.07
C ASP A 124 -18.18 -15.79 -8.43
N LEU A 125 -17.34 -15.47 -7.45
CA LEU A 125 -17.17 -14.11 -6.94
C LEU A 125 -15.94 -13.50 -7.60
N VAL A 126 -16.08 -12.37 -8.29
CA VAL A 126 -14.93 -11.66 -8.89
C VAL A 126 -14.49 -10.55 -7.94
N TRP A 127 -13.22 -10.53 -7.54
CA TRP A 127 -12.65 -9.48 -6.71
C TRP A 127 -11.49 -8.79 -7.42
N ILE A 128 -11.72 -7.56 -7.86
CA ILE A 128 -10.80 -6.74 -8.64
C ILE A 128 -10.01 -5.83 -7.69
N HIS A 129 -8.71 -5.75 -7.89
CA HIS A 129 -7.81 -4.95 -7.08
C HIS A 129 -7.12 -3.86 -7.90
N ASP A 130 -7.26 -2.65 -7.38
CA ASP A 130 -6.44 -1.48 -7.62
C ASP A 130 -6.65 -0.71 -8.95
N TYR A 131 -6.08 0.49 -8.99
CA TYR A 131 -6.28 1.51 -10.03
C TYR A 131 -5.91 1.08 -11.46
N HIS A 132 -5.12 0.01 -11.59
CA HIS A 132 -4.79 -0.62 -12.87
C HIS A 132 -6.04 -1.14 -13.62
N PHE A 133 -7.10 -1.46 -12.87
CA PHE A 133 -8.28 -2.17 -13.38
C PHE A 133 -9.60 -1.42 -13.16
N PHE A 134 -9.60 -0.08 -13.12
CA PHE A 134 -10.86 0.69 -13.04
C PHE A 134 -11.90 0.27 -14.09
N PRO A 135 -11.54 -0.04 -15.35
CA PRO A 135 -12.47 -0.57 -16.35
C PRO A 135 -13.03 -1.98 -16.14
N MET A 136 -12.32 -2.84 -15.39
CA MET A 136 -12.45 -4.29 -15.50
C MET A 136 -13.87 -4.79 -15.25
N ALA A 137 -14.55 -4.26 -14.24
CA ALA A 137 -15.91 -4.68 -13.92
C ALA A 137 -16.87 -4.41 -15.09
N GLN A 138 -16.81 -3.22 -15.70
CA GLN A 138 -17.63 -2.87 -16.86
C GLN A 138 -17.28 -3.74 -18.08
N ASP A 139 -15.99 -3.96 -18.33
CA ASP A 139 -15.55 -4.77 -19.47
C ASP A 139 -16.03 -6.24 -19.32
N LEU A 140 -16.13 -6.77 -18.10
CA LEU A 140 -16.76 -8.07 -17.84
C LEU A 140 -18.28 -8.03 -18.04
N ARG A 141 -18.98 -6.97 -17.59
CA ARG A 141 -20.43 -6.81 -17.83
C ARG A 141 -20.74 -6.78 -19.33
N ASP A 142 -19.93 -6.08 -20.12
CA ASP A 142 -20.08 -5.98 -21.57
C ASP A 142 -19.89 -7.33 -22.28
N LEU A 143 -19.12 -8.24 -21.69
CA LEU A 143 -18.95 -9.62 -22.16
C LEU A 143 -20.08 -10.56 -21.71
N GLY A 144 -20.99 -10.10 -20.85
CA GLY A 144 -22.15 -10.86 -20.36
C GLY A 144 -22.00 -11.40 -18.94
N TRP A 145 -20.98 -10.98 -18.18
CA TRP A 145 -20.83 -11.41 -16.79
C TRP A 145 -21.93 -10.83 -15.90
N THR A 146 -22.72 -11.67 -15.23
CA THR A 146 -23.80 -11.24 -14.33
C THR A 146 -23.55 -11.58 -12.86
N GLY A 147 -22.48 -12.30 -12.53
CA GLY A 147 -22.16 -12.70 -11.16
C GLY A 147 -21.63 -11.54 -10.30
N LYS A 148 -21.40 -11.81 -9.02
CA LYS A 148 -21.02 -10.78 -8.04
C LYS A 148 -19.60 -10.28 -8.29
N THR A 149 -19.43 -8.97 -8.29
CA THR A 149 -18.14 -8.31 -8.53
C THR A 149 -17.84 -7.29 -7.44
N GLY A 150 -16.70 -7.45 -6.78
CA GLY A 150 -16.13 -6.49 -5.85
C GLY A 150 -14.94 -5.76 -6.48
N PHE A 151 -14.75 -4.49 -6.13
CA PHE A 151 -13.56 -3.71 -6.44
C PHE A 151 -12.94 -3.19 -5.13
N PHE A 152 -11.62 -3.28 -4.96
CA PHE A 152 -10.93 -2.67 -3.82
C PHE A 152 -9.80 -1.76 -4.30
N LEU A 153 -9.84 -0.49 -3.91
CA LEU A 153 -8.80 0.49 -4.22
C LEU A 153 -7.77 0.56 -3.09
N HIS A 154 -6.50 0.26 -3.40
CA HIS A 154 -5.44 0.19 -2.39
C HIS A 154 -4.77 1.53 -2.12
N VAL A 155 -4.76 2.40 -3.12
CA VAL A 155 -4.28 3.79 -3.05
C VAL A 155 -5.40 4.72 -2.57
N PRO A 156 -5.12 6.00 -2.24
CA PRO A 156 -6.17 6.94 -1.88
C PRO A 156 -7.15 7.19 -3.03
N PHE A 157 -8.37 7.63 -2.69
CA PHE A 157 -9.28 8.26 -3.65
C PHE A 157 -9.38 9.76 -3.35
N PRO A 158 -8.86 10.63 -4.23
CA PRO A 158 -8.76 12.05 -3.94
C PRO A 158 -10.12 12.75 -4.06
N PRO A 159 -10.28 13.98 -3.52
CA PRO A 159 -11.50 14.75 -3.64
C PRO A 159 -11.87 14.98 -5.10
N PRO A 160 -13.17 15.20 -5.40
CA PRO A 160 -13.64 15.41 -6.76
C PRO A 160 -12.86 16.48 -7.53
N GLU A 161 -12.46 17.56 -6.87
CA GLU A 161 -11.72 18.68 -7.48
C GLU A 161 -10.36 18.24 -8.03
N ILE A 162 -9.71 17.30 -7.37
CA ILE A 162 -8.43 16.72 -7.79
C ILE A 162 -8.68 15.63 -8.83
N PHE A 163 -9.59 14.69 -8.57
CA PHE A 163 -9.83 13.57 -9.48
C PHE A 163 -10.28 14.02 -10.88
N LYS A 164 -11.01 15.15 -10.97
CA LYS A 164 -11.45 15.75 -12.23
C LYS A 164 -10.31 16.28 -13.12
N SER A 165 -9.07 16.36 -12.62
CA SER A 165 -7.92 16.66 -13.47
C SER A 165 -7.63 15.52 -14.46
N VAL A 166 -8.03 14.28 -14.16
CA VAL A 166 -7.88 13.13 -15.06
C VAL A 166 -8.86 13.27 -16.23
N PRO A 167 -8.44 13.41 -17.50
CA PRO A 167 -9.35 13.74 -18.60
C PRO A 167 -10.53 12.78 -18.80
N ASN A 168 -10.33 11.49 -18.52
CA ASN A 168 -11.33 10.42 -18.68
C ASN A 168 -11.96 9.99 -17.33
N HIS A 169 -11.88 10.84 -16.30
CA HIS A 169 -12.37 10.59 -14.94
C HIS A 169 -13.76 9.94 -14.90
N ARG A 170 -14.72 10.42 -15.71
CA ARG A 170 -16.08 9.84 -15.78
C ARG A 170 -16.09 8.38 -16.23
N ALA A 171 -15.32 8.05 -17.26
CA ALA A 171 -15.31 6.70 -17.84
C ALA A 171 -14.67 5.70 -16.87
N LEU A 172 -13.62 6.12 -16.16
CA LEU A 172 -12.95 5.30 -15.14
C LEU A 172 -13.88 5.00 -13.96
N THR A 173 -14.55 6.02 -13.41
CA THR A 173 -15.48 5.82 -12.30
C THR A 173 -16.69 4.99 -12.72
N MET A 174 -17.23 5.19 -13.93
CA MET A 174 -18.30 4.33 -14.43
C MET A 174 -17.85 2.86 -14.51
N GLY A 175 -16.60 2.62 -14.92
CA GLY A 175 -15.96 1.30 -14.86
C GLY A 175 -16.01 0.68 -13.46
N MET A 176 -15.63 1.45 -12.44
CA MET A 176 -15.68 1.00 -11.03
C MET A 176 -17.11 0.71 -10.58
N CYS A 177 -18.07 1.59 -10.91
CA CYS A 177 -19.49 1.48 -10.56
C CYS A 177 -20.22 0.29 -11.21
N ALA A 178 -19.60 -0.44 -12.13
CA ALA A 178 -20.12 -1.72 -12.63
C ALA A 178 -19.97 -2.88 -11.61
N SER A 179 -19.24 -2.64 -10.51
CA SER A 179 -19.12 -3.53 -9.36
C SER A 179 -20.37 -3.47 -8.47
N ASP A 180 -20.59 -4.50 -7.67
CA ASP A 180 -21.66 -4.56 -6.66
C ASP A 180 -21.18 -4.03 -5.30
N VAL A 181 -19.89 -4.21 -4.97
CA VAL A 181 -19.22 -3.69 -3.77
C VAL A 181 -17.93 -2.97 -4.19
N ILE A 182 -17.71 -1.75 -3.68
CA ILE A 182 -16.46 -1.01 -3.86
C ILE A 182 -15.89 -0.66 -2.49
N GLY A 183 -14.70 -1.18 -2.21
CA GLY A 183 -13.96 -0.94 -0.98
C GLY A 183 -12.84 0.07 -1.14
N PHE A 184 -12.65 0.86 -0.10
CA PHE A 184 -11.57 1.84 0.05
C PHE A 184 -10.79 1.58 1.33
N GLN A 185 -9.63 2.21 1.46
CA GLN A 185 -8.81 2.09 2.66
C GLN A 185 -9.40 2.87 3.84
N THR A 186 -9.83 4.10 3.59
CA THR A 186 -10.28 5.03 4.64
C THR A 186 -11.72 5.48 4.44
N VAL A 187 -12.31 6.03 5.51
CA VAL A 187 -13.64 6.66 5.44
C VAL A 187 -13.59 7.89 4.52
N SER A 188 -12.48 8.64 4.57
CA SER A 188 -12.25 9.81 3.71
C SER A 188 -12.27 9.45 2.22
N ASP A 189 -11.58 8.37 1.81
CA ASP A 189 -11.55 7.90 0.43
C ASP A 189 -12.95 7.51 -0.06
N ARG A 190 -13.70 6.77 0.75
CA ARG A 190 -15.10 6.40 0.46
C ARG A 190 -15.95 7.66 0.25
N ASP A 191 -15.82 8.65 1.13
CA ASP A 191 -16.61 9.88 1.07
C ASP A 191 -16.26 10.73 -0.15
N ASN A 192 -14.98 10.79 -0.54
CA ASN A 192 -14.56 11.46 -1.75
C ASN A 192 -15.15 10.79 -3.00
N PHE A 193 -15.16 9.46 -3.05
CA PHE A 193 -15.79 8.70 -4.12
C PHE A 193 -17.30 8.94 -4.19
N ALA A 194 -17.99 8.91 -3.04
CA ALA A 194 -19.43 9.19 -2.96
C ALA A 194 -19.75 10.59 -3.47
N LYS A 195 -19.02 11.62 -3.00
CA LYS A 195 -19.16 13.01 -3.44
C LYS A 195 -18.99 13.13 -4.95
N TYR A 196 -17.97 12.48 -5.51
CA TYR A 196 -17.72 12.48 -6.94
C TYR A 196 -18.86 11.80 -7.72
N CYS A 197 -19.35 10.65 -7.27
CA CYS A 197 -20.45 9.95 -7.94
C CYS A 197 -21.74 10.78 -7.94
N VAL A 198 -22.06 11.45 -6.84
CA VAL A 198 -23.23 12.33 -6.74
C VAL A 198 -23.07 13.55 -7.66
N SER A 199 -21.94 14.24 -7.61
CA SER A 199 -21.74 15.49 -8.35
C SER A 199 -21.61 15.27 -9.85
N GLU A 200 -20.79 14.30 -10.26
CA GLU A 200 -20.44 14.06 -11.66
C GLU A 200 -21.36 13.01 -12.27
N LEU A 201 -21.54 11.84 -11.66
CA LEU A 201 -22.31 10.74 -12.27
C LEU A 201 -23.82 10.82 -12.00
N LYS A 202 -24.28 11.78 -11.20
CA LYS A 202 -25.69 11.91 -10.78
C LYS A 202 -26.22 10.67 -10.06
N ALA A 203 -25.35 10.00 -9.31
CA ALA A 203 -25.77 8.94 -8.40
C ALA A 203 -26.62 9.53 -7.26
N GLU A 204 -27.58 8.78 -6.76
CA GLU A 204 -28.28 9.06 -5.51
C GLU A 204 -27.58 8.33 -4.37
N GLN A 205 -27.32 9.02 -3.26
CA GLN A 205 -26.75 8.41 -2.06
C GLN A 205 -27.87 8.06 -1.08
N ALA A 206 -28.33 6.81 -1.13
CA ALA A 206 -29.42 6.31 -0.28
C ALA A 206 -28.99 6.18 1.20
N SER A 207 -27.71 5.94 1.46
CA SER A 207 -27.10 5.95 2.79
C SER A 207 -25.59 6.24 2.68
N PRO A 208 -24.86 6.44 3.80
CA PRO A 208 -23.41 6.64 3.75
C PRO A 208 -22.64 5.56 2.98
N GLU A 209 -23.17 4.33 2.95
CA GLU A 209 -22.51 3.16 2.33
C GLU A 209 -23.26 2.59 1.12
N LEU A 210 -24.29 3.28 0.62
CA LEU A 210 -25.11 2.80 -0.49
C LEU A 210 -25.36 3.89 -1.53
N LEU A 211 -24.87 3.66 -2.74
CA LEU A 211 -25.14 4.48 -3.92
C LEU A 211 -26.15 3.80 -4.84
N GLN A 212 -26.98 4.60 -5.49
CA GLN A 212 -27.84 4.19 -6.60
C GLN A 212 -27.41 4.92 -7.87
N LEU A 213 -27.07 4.16 -8.90
CA LEU A 213 -26.64 4.69 -10.20
C LEU A 213 -27.23 3.84 -11.32
N ASN A 214 -27.93 4.47 -12.27
CA ASN A 214 -28.56 3.79 -13.41
C ASN A 214 -29.45 2.59 -13.02
N GLY A 215 -30.17 2.69 -11.89
CA GLY A 215 -31.02 1.63 -11.37
C GLY A 215 -30.28 0.46 -10.70
N ARG A 216 -28.95 0.55 -10.53
CA ARG A 216 -28.14 -0.40 -9.76
C ARG A 216 -27.84 0.15 -8.37
N GLU A 217 -27.87 -0.72 -7.39
CA GLU A 217 -27.34 -0.46 -6.05
C GLU A 217 -25.88 -0.87 -5.97
N ILE A 218 -25.05 -0.01 -5.37
CA ILE A 218 -23.61 -0.20 -5.22
C ILE A 218 -23.26 0.06 -3.76
N ARG A 219 -22.74 -0.96 -3.07
CA ARG A 219 -22.23 -0.79 -1.70
C ARG A 219 -20.84 -0.15 -1.75
N ILE A 220 -20.63 0.90 -0.98
CA ILE A 220 -19.32 1.56 -0.83
C ILE A 220 -18.92 1.59 0.64
N ARG A 221 -17.72 1.13 0.98
CA ARG A 221 -17.30 1.05 2.38
C ARG A 221 -15.78 1.11 2.55
N ALA A 222 -15.34 1.54 3.72
CA ALA A 222 -13.93 1.51 4.10
C ALA A 222 -13.59 0.16 4.74
N TYR A 223 -12.60 -0.54 4.18
CA TYR A 223 -12.01 -1.75 4.71
C TYR A 223 -10.49 -1.51 4.82
N PRO A 224 -10.01 -0.92 5.93
CA PRO A 224 -8.59 -0.63 6.09
C PRO A 224 -7.77 -1.92 6.09
N ILE A 225 -6.91 -2.12 5.09
CA ILE A 225 -6.13 -3.35 4.95
C ILE A 225 -5.14 -3.51 6.11
N GLY A 226 -5.12 -4.69 6.72
CA GLY A 226 -4.21 -5.07 7.81
C GLY A 226 -2.95 -5.79 7.33
N ILE A 227 -2.22 -6.37 8.28
CA ILE A 227 -1.15 -7.35 8.04
C ILE A 227 -1.48 -8.63 8.81
N ASP A 228 -0.81 -9.74 8.50
CA ASP A 228 -0.78 -10.87 9.44
C ASP A 228 0.12 -10.48 10.62
N ALA A 229 -0.49 -9.85 11.63
CA ALA A 229 0.22 -9.27 12.76
C ALA A 229 0.87 -10.35 13.65
N LYS A 230 0.19 -11.49 13.84
CA LYS A 230 0.69 -12.62 14.65
C LYS A 230 1.88 -13.29 13.95
N GLU A 231 1.80 -13.50 12.63
CA GLU A 231 2.93 -14.01 11.85
C GLU A 231 4.12 -13.05 11.91
N PHE A 232 3.88 -11.74 11.73
CA PHE A 232 4.96 -10.75 11.71
C PHE A 232 5.65 -10.58 13.07
N GLU A 233 4.89 -10.62 14.17
CA GLU A 233 5.43 -10.66 15.53
C GLU A 233 6.38 -11.85 15.72
N ARG A 234 5.97 -13.04 15.27
CA ARG A 234 6.78 -14.27 15.32
C ARG A 234 8.05 -14.14 14.49
N ILE A 235 7.95 -13.64 13.25
CA ILE A 235 9.10 -13.42 12.34
C ILE A 235 10.14 -12.49 12.97
N ALA A 236 9.70 -11.45 13.70
CA ALA A 236 10.61 -10.50 14.35
C ALA A 236 11.50 -11.14 15.43
N GLU A 237 11.21 -12.36 15.87
CA GLU A 237 11.98 -13.11 16.87
C GLU A 237 12.82 -14.25 16.27
N GLU A 238 12.74 -14.50 14.96
CA GLU A 238 13.47 -15.56 14.25
C GLU A 238 14.95 -15.25 14.02
N GLU A 239 15.71 -16.26 13.56
CA GLU A 239 17.15 -16.18 13.37
C GLU A 239 17.53 -15.12 12.33
N GLU A 240 16.84 -15.06 11.19
CA GLU A 240 17.08 -14.08 10.14
C GLU A 240 16.86 -12.64 10.61
N ALA A 241 15.85 -12.42 11.45
CA ALA A 241 15.60 -11.12 12.07
C ALA A 241 16.75 -10.73 13.03
N ARG A 242 17.21 -11.66 13.87
CA ARG A 242 18.36 -11.45 14.76
C ARG A 242 19.64 -11.18 13.98
N ASN A 243 19.90 -11.93 12.91
CA ASN A 243 21.05 -11.71 12.02
C ASN A 243 21.04 -10.30 11.43
N ALA A 244 19.87 -9.77 11.05
CA ALA A 244 19.75 -8.38 10.59
C ALA A 244 20.12 -7.35 11.66
N THR A 245 19.73 -7.59 12.91
CA THR A 245 20.14 -6.74 14.05
C THR A 245 21.65 -6.81 14.30
N GLU A 246 22.26 -8.01 14.22
CA GLU A 246 23.70 -8.17 14.38
C GLU A 246 24.49 -7.46 13.26
N MET A 247 23.99 -7.47 12.02
CA MET A 247 24.60 -6.77 10.89
C MET A 247 24.60 -5.25 11.03
N ILE A 248 23.61 -4.67 11.72
CA ILE A 248 23.54 -3.21 11.91
C ILE A 248 24.24 -2.74 13.19
N ASN A 249 24.46 -3.62 14.17
CA ASN A 249 25.10 -3.29 15.45
C ASN A 249 26.46 -2.54 15.32
N PRO A 250 27.40 -2.91 14.42
CA PRO A 250 28.65 -2.16 14.26
C PRO A 250 28.44 -0.68 13.91
N PHE A 251 27.33 -0.35 13.26
CA PHE A 251 26.96 1.02 12.92
C PHE A 251 26.34 1.78 14.10
N LEU A 252 25.55 1.08 14.91
CA LEU A 252 24.94 1.64 16.12
C LEU A 252 25.94 1.81 17.27
N GLY A 253 27.02 1.01 17.28
CA GLY A 253 27.95 0.96 18.39
C GLY A 253 27.23 0.59 19.70
N ASP A 254 27.78 1.02 20.84
CA ASP A 254 27.28 0.59 22.14
C ASP A 254 26.02 1.32 22.61
N SER A 255 25.62 2.43 21.97
CA SER A 255 24.61 3.34 22.54
C SER A 255 23.73 4.11 21.57
N ARG A 256 23.93 4.02 20.24
CA ARG A 256 23.14 4.85 19.33
C ARG A 256 21.72 4.33 19.18
N ALA A 257 20.74 5.22 19.33
CA ALA A 257 19.36 4.92 19.02
C ALA A 257 19.16 4.83 17.51
N LEU A 258 18.60 3.71 17.04
CA LEU A 258 18.22 3.54 15.63
C LEU A 258 16.92 4.29 15.34
N ILE A 259 16.97 5.19 14.36
CA ILE A 259 15.80 5.77 13.70
C ILE A 259 15.69 5.08 12.34
N LEU A 260 14.51 4.59 11.98
CA LEU A 260 14.32 3.78 10.78
C LEU A 260 13.22 4.33 9.88
N GLY A 261 13.53 4.45 8.59
CA GLY A 261 12.55 4.65 7.52
C GLY A 261 12.68 3.55 6.47
N VAL A 262 11.56 2.97 6.05
CA VAL A 262 11.51 1.91 5.04
C VAL A 262 10.40 2.22 4.06
N ASP A 263 10.75 2.52 2.82
CA ASP A 263 9.78 2.88 1.79
C ASP A 263 10.33 2.52 0.42
N ARG A 264 9.48 2.11 -0.52
CA ARG A 264 9.83 2.20 -1.94
C ARG A 264 10.24 3.63 -2.28
N MET A 265 11.24 3.79 -3.15
CA MET A 265 11.64 5.11 -3.65
C MET A 265 10.52 5.68 -4.53
N ASP A 266 9.68 6.51 -3.94
CA ASP A 266 8.46 7.04 -4.55
C ASP A 266 8.15 8.40 -3.96
N TYR A 267 7.76 9.36 -4.82
CA TYR A 267 7.54 10.75 -4.40
C TYR A 267 6.37 10.91 -3.42
N SER A 268 5.46 9.93 -3.35
CA SER A 268 4.39 9.89 -2.35
C SER A 268 4.92 9.73 -0.91
N LYS A 269 6.15 9.23 -0.73
CA LYS A 269 6.69 8.80 0.57
C LYS A 269 7.35 9.89 1.40
N GLY A 270 7.48 11.11 0.85
CA GLY A 270 8.00 12.26 1.60
C GLY A 270 9.42 12.06 2.14
N ILE A 271 10.22 11.17 1.52
CA ILE A 271 11.58 10.87 1.96
C ILE A 271 12.48 12.14 1.96
N PRO A 272 12.40 13.06 0.97
CA PRO A 272 13.14 14.31 1.03
C PRO A 272 12.79 15.15 2.27
N ASN A 273 11.50 15.31 2.58
CA ASN A 273 11.02 16.02 3.76
C ASN A 273 11.52 15.37 5.06
N ARG A 274 11.53 14.03 5.09
CA ARG A 274 12.05 13.26 6.21
C ARG A 274 13.55 13.49 6.44
N PHE A 275 14.35 13.48 5.36
CA PHE A 275 15.79 13.77 5.45
C PHE A 275 16.02 15.19 5.96
N GLN A 276 15.24 16.16 5.46
CA GLN A 276 15.31 17.54 5.93
C GLN A 276 14.95 17.67 7.41
N ALA A 277 13.95 16.95 7.90
CA ALA A 277 13.60 16.95 9.33
C ALA A 277 14.67 16.31 10.20
N VAL A 278 15.32 15.23 9.74
CA VAL A 278 16.48 14.65 10.44
C VAL A 278 17.64 15.65 10.46
N GLY A 279 17.94 16.32 9.34
CA GLY A 279 18.95 17.39 9.33
C GLY A 279 18.60 18.52 10.31
N ARG A 280 17.34 18.95 10.34
CA ARG A 280 16.87 20.00 11.25
C ARG A 280 16.91 19.58 12.73
N LEU A 281 16.64 18.31 13.03
CA LEU A 281 16.84 17.76 14.38
C LEU A 281 18.30 17.89 14.80
N LEU A 282 19.24 17.54 13.91
CA LEU A 282 20.68 17.66 14.19
C LEU A 282 21.14 19.11 14.35
N ASP A 283 20.51 20.07 13.66
CA ASP A 283 20.74 21.50 13.91
C ASP A 283 20.27 21.93 15.31
N ASN A 284 19.06 21.50 15.69
CA ASN A 284 18.39 21.95 16.91
C ASN A 284 18.95 21.28 18.18
N GLU A 285 19.42 20.03 18.08
CA GLU A 285 19.84 19.21 19.22
C GLU A 285 21.27 18.64 19.02
N PRO A 286 22.33 19.47 19.16
CA PRO A 286 23.72 19.02 19.04
C PRO A 286 24.10 17.89 20.01
N GLU A 287 23.39 17.76 21.13
CA GLU A 287 23.57 16.68 22.09
C GLU A 287 23.21 15.30 21.55
N LEU A 288 22.46 15.21 20.44
CA LEU A 288 22.15 13.94 19.77
C LEU A 288 23.26 13.48 18.81
N HIS A 289 24.24 14.34 18.51
CA HIS A 289 25.34 13.99 17.62
C HIS A 289 26.11 12.79 18.18
N GLY A 290 26.33 11.79 17.31
CA GLY A 290 26.95 10.52 17.70
C GLY A 290 26.12 9.60 18.59
N LYS A 291 24.91 10.00 19.04
CA LYS A 291 23.98 9.21 19.88
C LYS A 291 22.77 8.65 19.13
N ILE A 292 22.57 9.07 17.89
CA ILE A 292 21.52 8.54 17.03
C ILE A 292 22.11 8.07 15.71
N ALA A 293 21.41 7.14 15.06
CA ALA A 293 21.76 6.68 13.73
C ALA A 293 20.47 6.54 12.92
N TYR A 294 20.32 7.35 11.88
CA TYR A 294 19.17 7.26 10.99
C TYR A 294 19.48 6.35 9.81
N THR A 295 18.67 5.31 9.61
CA THR A 295 18.76 4.42 8.45
C THR A 295 17.51 4.55 7.60
N GLN A 296 17.70 4.86 6.31
CA GLN A 296 16.65 4.82 5.29
C GLN A 296 16.91 3.66 4.34
N ILE A 297 15.97 2.71 4.27
CA ILE A 297 15.94 1.68 3.24
C ILE A 297 14.98 2.14 2.15
N ALA A 298 15.48 2.29 0.93
CA ALA A 298 14.70 2.78 -0.20
C ALA A 298 14.99 2.04 -1.50
N PRO A 299 14.44 0.83 -1.71
CA PRO A 299 14.62 0.12 -2.96
C PRO A 299 14.13 0.96 -4.16
N PRO A 300 14.91 1.04 -5.25
CA PRO A 300 14.48 1.73 -6.47
C PRO A 300 13.16 1.18 -7.01
N SER A 301 12.37 2.06 -7.63
CA SER A 301 11.11 1.69 -8.27
C SER A 301 10.93 2.49 -9.55
N ARG A 302 10.39 1.86 -10.60
CA ARG A 302 9.97 2.53 -11.85
C ARG A 302 11.06 3.42 -12.45
N GLU A 303 12.30 2.95 -12.46
CA GLU A 303 13.50 3.73 -12.83
C GLU A 303 13.50 4.33 -14.25
N LYS A 304 12.61 3.88 -15.14
CA LYS A 304 12.42 4.47 -16.47
C LYS A 304 11.58 5.76 -16.46
N VAL A 305 10.96 6.11 -15.34
CA VAL A 305 10.08 7.27 -15.19
C VAL A 305 10.89 8.43 -14.62
N GLU A 306 10.85 9.59 -15.29
CA GLU A 306 11.71 10.77 -15.03
C GLU A 306 11.59 11.26 -13.58
N GLU A 307 10.37 11.35 -13.05
CA GLU A 307 10.10 11.83 -11.69
C GLU A 307 10.75 10.93 -10.61
N TYR A 308 10.98 9.65 -10.91
CA TYR A 308 11.68 8.72 -10.01
C TYR A 308 13.21 8.90 -10.07
N GLN A 309 13.75 9.28 -11.23
CA GLN A 309 15.17 9.60 -11.39
C GLN A 309 15.51 10.91 -10.66
N GLU A 310 14.69 11.95 -10.82
CA GLU A 310 14.84 13.21 -10.11
C GLU A 310 14.76 13.03 -8.59
N LEU A 311 13.81 12.23 -8.11
CA LEU A 311 13.72 11.89 -6.69
C LEU A 311 15.01 11.24 -6.20
N ARG A 312 15.60 10.32 -6.98
CA ARG A 312 16.85 9.66 -6.60
C ARG A 312 17.99 10.67 -6.43
N GLU A 313 18.16 11.56 -7.40
CA GLU A 313 19.20 12.60 -7.35
C GLU A 313 19.01 13.54 -6.14
N GLN A 314 17.76 13.89 -5.84
CA GLN A 314 17.42 14.70 -4.67
C GLN A 314 17.80 13.99 -3.36
N LEU A 315 17.51 12.69 -3.24
CA LEU A 315 17.85 11.89 -2.06
C LEU A 315 19.36 11.75 -1.89
N ASP A 316 20.09 11.46 -2.97
CA ASP A 316 21.56 11.33 -2.96
C ASP A 316 22.19 12.66 -2.52
N THR A 317 21.69 13.78 -3.04
CA THR A 317 22.15 15.14 -2.67
C THR A 317 21.88 15.45 -1.20
N LEU A 318 20.67 15.19 -0.71
CA LEU A 318 20.30 15.47 0.68
C LEU A 318 21.09 14.60 1.67
N ALA A 319 21.23 13.31 1.40
CA ALA A 319 22.02 12.40 2.24
C ALA A 319 23.50 12.82 2.25
N GLY A 320 24.08 13.13 1.09
CA GLY A 320 25.46 13.59 0.98
C GLY A 320 25.71 14.89 1.74
N ARG A 321 24.81 15.88 1.60
CA ARG A 321 24.90 17.16 2.32
C ARG A 321 24.83 16.95 3.83
N ILE A 322 23.80 16.27 4.34
CA ILE A 322 23.62 16.07 5.79
C ILE A 322 24.78 15.28 6.38
N ASN A 323 25.24 14.23 5.71
CA ASN A 323 26.42 13.48 6.17
C ASN A 323 27.70 14.32 6.15
N GLY A 324 27.85 15.24 5.19
CA GLY A 324 28.98 16.17 5.15
C GLY A 324 28.92 17.25 6.23
N ASP A 325 27.71 17.71 6.59
CA ASP A 325 27.49 18.77 7.57
C ASP A 325 27.71 18.28 9.02
N TYR A 326 27.29 17.05 9.36
CA TYR A 326 27.33 16.53 10.75
C TYR A 326 28.16 15.25 10.95
N GLY A 327 28.61 14.58 9.90
CA GLY A 327 29.36 13.33 10.05
C GLY A 327 30.71 13.53 10.73
N ASP A 328 31.16 12.47 11.42
CA ASP A 328 32.47 12.39 12.08
C ASP A 328 33.17 11.07 11.72
N LEU A 329 34.43 10.88 12.14
CA LEU A 329 35.26 9.73 11.82
C LEU A 329 34.62 8.38 12.19
N ASP A 330 33.81 8.35 13.25
CA ASP A 330 33.16 7.15 13.78
C ASP A 330 31.63 7.19 13.68
N TRP A 331 31.06 8.18 12.97
CA TRP A 331 29.63 8.41 12.89
C TRP A 331 29.16 8.98 11.55
N ILE A 332 28.22 8.29 10.91
CA ILE A 332 27.51 8.78 9.72
C ILE A 332 26.04 9.00 10.14
N PRO A 333 25.52 10.24 10.10
CA PRO A 333 24.16 10.53 10.56
C PRO A 333 23.07 9.77 9.79
N ILE A 334 23.17 9.74 8.46
CA ILE A 334 22.20 9.13 7.55
C ILE A 334 22.84 7.96 6.78
N ARG A 335 22.37 6.75 7.08
CA ARG A 335 22.63 5.55 6.28
C ARG A 335 21.49 5.33 5.30
N TYR A 336 21.70 5.77 4.06
CA TYR A 336 20.75 5.60 2.96
C TYR A 336 21.11 4.37 2.11
N LEU A 337 20.17 3.43 1.98
CA LEU A 337 20.35 2.13 1.34
C LEU A 337 19.37 1.96 0.19
N ALA A 338 19.84 2.19 -1.04
CA ALA A 338 19.05 2.02 -2.26
C ALA A 338 18.98 0.54 -2.72
N ARG A 339 18.52 -0.35 -1.84
CA ARG A 339 18.37 -1.79 -2.12
C ARG A 339 17.24 -2.41 -1.29
N SER A 340 16.73 -3.53 -1.77
CA SER A 340 15.73 -4.33 -1.06
C SER A 340 16.35 -5.16 0.07
N TYR A 341 15.56 -5.44 1.09
CA TYR A 341 15.85 -6.39 2.17
C TYR A 341 14.65 -7.34 2.30
N GLY A 342 14.92 -8.56 2.78
CA GLY A 342 13.87 -9.55 3.04
C GLY A 342 12.92 -9.10 4.17
N ARG A 343 11.71 -9.63 4.18
CA ARG A 343 10.66 -9.30 5.16
C ARG A 343 11.13 -9.60 6.59
N GLU A 344 11.84 -10.71 6.76
CA GLU A 344 12.40 -11.20 8.02
C GLU A 344 13.49 -10.25 8.54
N GLN A 345 14.37 -9.79 7.65
CA GLN A 345 15.41 -8.82 7.99
C GLN A 345 14.80 -7.49 8.44
N LEU A 346 13.77 -7.01 7.72
CA LEU A 346 13.04 -5.80 8.08
C LEU A 346 12.35 -5.93 9.44
N ALA A 347 11.74 -7.08 9.75
CA ALA A 347 11.12 -7.33 11.05
C ALA A 347 12.12 -7.17 12.21
N GLY A 348 13.33 -7.71 12.06
CA GLY A 348 14.42 -7.51 13.04
C GLY A 348 14.81 -6.05 13.20
N LEU A 349 14.96 -5.32 12.08
CA LEU A 349 15.29 -3.89 12.12
C LEU A 349 14.17 -3.05 12.76
N TYR A 350 12.91 -3.36 12.49
CA TYR A 350 11.77 -2.71 13.13
C TYR A 350 11.77 -2.94 14.64
N ARG A 351 12.00 -4.19 15.08
CA ARG A 351 12.07 -4.55 16.50
C ARG A 351 13.20 -3.81 17.23
N LEU A 352 14.32 -3.56 16.55
CA LEU A 352 15.48 -2.83 17.10
C LEU A 352 15.27 -1.31 17.11
N ALA A 353 14.49 -0.77 16.17
CA ALA A 353 14.35 0.67 15.98
C ALA A 353 13.67 1.36 17.17
N ARG A 354 14.33 2.41 17.70
CA ARG A 354 13.76 3.25 18.76
C ARG A 354 12.64 4.13 18.22
N VAL A 355 12.78 4.60 16.98
CA VAL A 355 11.81 5.44 16.29
C VAL A 355 11.63 4.96 14.86
N ALA A 356 10.39 4.77 14.42
CA ALA A 356 10.07 4.58 13.02
C ALA A 356 9.48 5.86 12.42
N LEU A 357 10.02 6.28 11.28
CA LEU A 357 9.55 7.44 10.53
C LEU A 357 8.74 6.96 9.32
N VAL A 358 7.42 7.02 9.46
CA VAL A 358 6.48 6.69 8.38
C VAL A 358 5.76 7.98 7.99
N THR A 359 6.44 8.80 7.20
CA THR A 359 6.01 10.18 6.91
C THR A 359 5.64 10.45 5.44
N PRO A 360 4.79 9.61 4.79
CA PRO A 360 4.38 9.85 3.41
C PRO A 360 3.59 11.15 3.27
N LEU A 361 3.74 11.84 2.13
CA LEU A 361 2.92 12.98 1.75
C LEU A 361 1.46 12.57 1.56
N HIS A 362 1.23 11.42 0.93
CA HIS A 362 -0.07 10.76 0.84
C HIS A 362 0.15 9.25 0.67
N ASP A 363 -0.64 8.43 1.36
CA ASP A 363 -0.56 6.96 1.25
C ASP A 363 -1.92 6.34 1.56
N GLY A 364 -2.36 5.38 0.73
CA GLY A 364 -3.67 4.74 0.91
C GLY A 364 -3.79 4.04 2.26
N MET A 365 -2.69 3.46 2.78
CA MET A 365 -2.68 2.84 4.11
C MET A 365 -1.32 2.98 4.78
N ASN A 366 -0.25 2.53 4.11
CA ASN A 366 1.09 2.29 4.66
C ASN A 366 1.17 1.11 5.65
N LEU A 367 1.53 -0.07 5.13
CA LEU A 367 1.68 -1.28 5.94
C LEU A 367 2.95 -1.31 6.80
N VAL A 368 3.98 -0.53 6.43
CA VAL A 368 5.23 -0.42 7.21
C VAL A 368 4.94 0.10 8.62
N ALA A 369 3.98 1.02 8.77
CA ALA A 369 3.53 1.47 10.10
C ALA A 369 2.99 0.32 10.96
N LYS A 370 2.20 -0.59 10.37
CA LYS A 370 1.60 -1.73 11.08
C LYS A 370 2.64 -2.82 11.36
N GLU A 371 3.52 -3.08 10.41
CA GLU A 371 4.66 -4.01 10.55
C GLU A 371 5.60 -3.55 11.68
N PHE A 372 5.92 -2.25 11.73
CA PHE A 372 6.72 -1.70 12.82
C PHE A 372 6.09 -1.98 14.18
N VAL A 373 4.80 -1.73 14.33
CA VAL A 373 4.05 -2.01 15.58
C VAL A 373 4.09 -3.50 15.91
N ALA A 374 3.77 -4.38 14.96
CA ALA A 374 3.73 -5.82 15.19
C ALA A 374 5.11 -6.41 15.56
N ALA A 375 6.21 -5.80 15.12
CA ALA A 375 7.56 -6.27 15.45
C ALA A 375 8.05 -5.87 16.86
N GLN A 376 7.43 -4.89 17.52
CA GLN A 376 7.97 -4.32 18.77
C GLN A 376 7.99 -5.32 19.92
N ASN A 377 8.98 -5.18 20.79
CA ASN A 377 8.98 -5.83 22.10
C ASN A 377 8.07 -5.04 23.06
N PRO A 378 7.00 -5.63 23.63
CA PRO A 378 6.12 -4.95 24.57
C PRO A 378 6.83 -4.42 25.83
N GLU A 379 7.97 -5.00 26.21
CA GLU A 379 8.72 -4.57 27.39
C GLU A 379 9.59 -3.33 27.16
N ASP A 380 9.96 -3.04 25.91
CA ASP A 380 10.69 -1.82 25.54
C ASP A 380 10.36 -1.36 24.11
N PRO A 381 9.10 -0.96 23.82
CA PRO A 381 8.66 -0.67 22.47
C PRO A 381 9.20 0.67 21.96
N GLY A 382 9.54 0.76 20.68
CA GLY A 382 9.84 2.01 19.99
C GLY A 382 8.62 2.92 19.80
N VAL A 383 8.84 4.07 19.18
CA VAL A 383 7.82 5.09 18.92
C VAL A 383 7.57 5.21 17.41
N LEU A 384 6.30 5.21 17.02
CA LEU A 384 5.88 5.43 15.64
C LEU A 384 5.59 6.92 15.42
N VAL A 385 6.37 7.57 14.56
CA VAL A 385 6.07 8.89 13.99
C VAL A 385 5.40 8.68 12.64
N LEU A 386 4.15 9.12 12.53
CA LEU A 386 3.25 8.77 11.41
C LEU A 386 2.69 10.03 10.75
N SER A 387 2.76 10.10 9.42
CA SER A 387 2.05 11.14 8.68
C SER A 387 0.55 11.05 8.90
N GLN A 388 -0.08 12.19 9.18
CA GLN A 388 -1.54 12.31 9.18
C GLN A 388 -2.20 12.01 7.82
N PHE A 389 -1.42 11.94 6.74
CA PHE A 389 -1.87 11.64 5.38
C PHE A 389 -1.64 10.18 4.94
N ALA A 390 -1.19 9.32 5.86
CA ALA A 390 -1.24 7.87 5.66
C ALA A 390 -2.59 7.33 6.13
N GLY A 391 -3.23 6.45 5.36
CA GLY A 391 -4.51 5.85 5.77
C GLY A 391 -4.47 5.13 7.12
N ALA A 392 -3.30 4.57 7.50
CA ALA A 392 -3.09 3.98 8.82
C ALA A 392 -3.30 4.98 9.98
N ALA A 393 -3.18 6.29 9.74
CA ALA A 393 -3.41 7.31 10.76
C ALA A 393 -4.85 7.27 11.32
N GLU A 394 -5.87 6.92 10.51
CA GLU A 394 -7.25 6.81 11.01
C GLU A 394 -7.37 5.77 12.14
N GLN A 395 -6.60 4.69 12.06
CA GLN A 395 -6.56 3.60 13.04
C GLN A 395 -5.53 3.84 14.15
N LEU A 396 -4.38 4.44 13.85
CA LEU A 396 -3.22 4.50 14.74
C LEU A 396 -3.03 5.82 15.50
N LYS A 397 -3.88 6.83 15.24
CA LYS A 397 -3.80 8.19 15.85
C LYS A 397 -3.73 8.24 17.37
N ASP A 398 -4.31 7.26 18.07
CA ASP A 398 -4.38 7.29 19.54
C ASP A 398 -3.07 6.85 20.22
N GLY A 399 -2.15 6.25 19.46
CA GLY A 399 -0.85 5.80 19.93
C GLY A 399 0.34 6.42 19.18
N ALA A 400 0.23 6.66 17.88
CA ALA A 400 1.30 7.26 17.07
C ALA A 400 1.49 8.76 17.39
N LEU A 401 2.69 9.27 17.12
CA LEU A 401 2.92 10.72 17.04
C LEU A 401 2.60 11.18 15.62
N LEU A 402 1.45 11.83 15.45
CA LEU A 402 1.03 12.31 14.14
C LEU A 402 1.78 13.57 13.74
N VAL A 403 2.27 13.60 12.52
CA VAL A 403 2.96 14.76 11.93
C VAL A 403 2.33 15.17 10.61
N ASN A 404 2.43 16.46 10.31
CA ASN A 404 2.26 16.95 8.96
C ASN A 404 3.63 16.94 8.25
N PRO A 405 3.86 16.10 7.22
CA PRO A 405 5.16 16.01 6.55
C PRO A 405 5.57 17.28 5.77
N HIS A 406 4.67 18.24 5.58
CA HIS A 406 5.00 19.56 5.05
C HIS A 406 5.61 20.49 6.11
N ASP A 407 5.45 20.20 7.39
CA ASP A 407 6.04 20.95 8.50
C ASP A 407 7.33 20.28 8.98
N ILE A 408 8.43 20.62 8.31
CA ILE A 408 9.76 20.07 8.60
C ILE A 408 10.20 20.34 10.04
N ALA A 409 9.86 21.53 10.57
CA ALA A 409 10.23 21.92 11.93
C ALA A 409 9.48 21.08 12.95
N ASN A 410 8.16 20.97 12.82
CA ASN A 410 7.36 20.12 13.70
C ASN A 410 7.76 18.64 13.60
N MET A 411 8.10 18.13 12.41
CA MET A 411 8.63 16.78 12.28
C MET A 411 9.93 16.61 13.06
N ALA A 412 10.88 17.54 12.96
CA ALA A 412 12.13 17.48 13.72
C ALA A 412 11.87 17.45 15.24
N ASP A 413 11.04 18.36 15.74
CA ASP A 413 10.68 18.43 17.16
C ASP A 413 10.01 17.13 17.64
N THR A 414 9.12 16.56 16.81
CA THR A 414 8.42 15.30 17.11
C THR A 414 9.37 14.10 17.13
N ILE A 415 10.43 14.10 16.30
CA ILE A 415 11.46 13.06 16.34
C ILE A 415 12.26 13.16 17.64
N GLY A 416 12.60 14.39 18.08
CA GLY A 416 13.24 14.62 19.39
C GLY A 416 12.37 14.15 20.56
N GLU A 417 11.06 14.43 20.53
CA GLU A 417 10.09 13.90 21.49
C GLU A 417 10.08 12.36 21.49
N ALA A 418 10.05 11.74 20.31
CA ALA A 418 10.03 10.29 20.16
C ALA A 418 11.28 9.61 20.76
N LEU A 419 12.46 10.21 20.56
CA LEU A 419 13.74 9.71 21.07
C LEU A 419 13.85 9.82 22.60
N SER A 420 13.32 10.90 23.17
CA SER A 420 13.38 11.19 24.61
C SER A 420 12.20 10.58 25.40
N MET A 421 11.25 9.93 24.72
CA MET A 421 10.02 9.44 25.32
C MET A 421 10.25 8.39 26.43
N PRO A 422 9.74 8.63 27.65
CA PRO A 422 9.86 7.69 28.76
C PRO A 422 9.22 6.33 28.45
N LEU A 423 9.80 5.26 28.99
CA LEU A 423 9.33 3.88 28.78
C LEU A 423 7.84 3.69 29.10
N SER A 424 7.35 4.31 30.18
CA SER A 424 5.94 4.22 30.57
C SER A 424 4.99 4.81 29.51
N GLU A 425 5.39 5.91 28.87
CA GLU A 425 4.61 6.51 27.81
C GLU A 425 4.67 5.69 26.51
N ARG A 426 5.86 5.18 26.17
CA ARG A 426 6.05 4.28 25.02
C ARG A 426 5.16 3.04 25.12
N LYS A 427 5.16 2.38 26.29
CA LYS A 427 4.28 1.23 26.57
C LYS A 427 2.80 1.58 26.42
N ARG A 428 2.34 2.68 27.02
CA ARG A 428 0.95 3.15 26.91
C ARG A 428 0.53 3.40 25.46
N ARG A 429 1.41 3.99 24.64
CA ARG A 429 1.14 4.25 23.22
C ARG A 429 1.13 2.95 22.42
N PHE A 430 2.11 2.09 22.66
CA PHE A 430 2.22 0.77 22.03
C PHE A 430 0.99 -0.10 22.30
N GLU A 431 0.45 -0.14 23.52
CA GLU A 431 -0.76 -0.90 23.86
C GLU A 431 -1.95 -0.53 22.95
N LYS A 432 -2.15 0.76 22.69
CA LYS A 432 -3.20 1.25 21.79
C LYS A 432 -2.94 0.88 20.34
N LEU A 433 -1.69 1.03 19.88
CA LEU A 433 -1.28 0.65 18.52
C LEU A 433 -1.49 -0.84 18.29
N SER A 434 -1.00 -1.67 19.21
CA SER A 434 -1.11 -3.12 19.18
C SER A 434 -2.56 -3.57 19.17
N ALA A 435 -3.41 -3.03 20.05
CA ALA A 435 -4.84 -3.34 20.06
C ALA A 435 -5.52 -3.08 18.70
N SER A 436 -5.13 -2.01 18.00
CA SER A 436 -5.66 -1.72 16.66
C SER A 436 -5.10 -2.67 15.59
N VAL A 437 -3.78 -2.88 15.55
CA VAL A 437 -3.12 -3.68 14.50
C VAL A 437 -3.52 -5.16 14.58
N PHE A 438 -3.59 -5.72 15.78
CA PHE A 438 -4.00 -7.11 15.99
C PHE A 438 -5.53 -7.29 15.97
N GLY A 439 -6.30 -6.24 16.23
CA GLY A 439 -7.77 -6.29 16.25
C GLY A 439 -8.42 -6.21 14.86
N GLN A 440 -7.76 -5.52 13.92
CA GLN A 440 -8.16 -5.35 12.51
C GLN A 440 -7.00 -5.75 11.59
N ASP A 441 -6.63 -7.02 11.67
CA ASP A 441 -5.56 -7.64 10.89
C ASP A 441 -5.99 -7.95 9.44
N ILE A 442 -5.15 -8.69 8.72
CA ILE A 442 -5.44 -9.02 7.33
C ILE A 442 -6.64 -9.97 7.16
N ALA A 443 -6.90 -10.84 8.13
CA ALA A 443 -8.06 -11.73 8.11
C ALA A 443 -9.35 -10.91 8.30
N TRP A 444 -9.36 -9.95 9.24
CA TRP A 444 -10.48 -9.03 9.42
C TRP A 444 -10.83 -8.30 8.12
N TRP A 445 -9.82 -7.76 7.41
CA TRP A 445 -10.01 -7.07 6.13
C TRP A 445 -10.68 -7.98 5.09
N ARG A 446 -10.13 -9.20 4.92
CA ARG A 446 -10.61 -10.20 3.96
C ARG A 446 -12.06 -10.58 4.24
N GLU A 447 -12.35 -11.02 5.46
CA GLU A 447 -13.68 -11.53 5.81
C GLU A 447 -14.75 -10.45 5.78
N THR A 448 -14.41 -9.23 6.22
CA THR A 448 -15.36 -8.11 6.21
C THR A 448 -15.75 -7.73 4.77
N PHE A 449 -14.79 -7.69 3.84
CA PHE A 449 -15.08 -7.43 2.43
C PHE A 449 -15.88 -8.57 1.78
N LEU A 450 -15.46 -9.82 2.01
CA LEU A 450 -16.11 -10.98 1.41
C LEU A 450 -17.55 -11.16 1.92
N ALA A 451 -17.85 -10.86 3.17
CA ALA A 451 -19.23 -10.89 3.69
C ALA A 451 -20.15 -9.86 3.03
N ASP A 452 -19.61 -8.70 2.64
CA ASP A 452 -20.36 -7.71 1.87
C ASP A 452 -20.54 -8.14 0.40
N LEU A 453 -19.56 -8.82 -0.18
CA LEU A 453 -19.59 -9.29 -1.57
C LEU A 453 -20.47 -10.54 -1.75
N ASP A 454 -20.45 -11.45 -0.79
CA ASP A 454 -21.23 -12.68 -0.78
C ASP A 454 -22.17 -12.71 0.43
N PRO A 455 -23.45 -12.33 0.24
CA PRO A 455 -24.42 -12.24 1.32
C PRO A 455 -24.81 -13.60 1.93
N THR A 456 -24.20 -14.69 1.46
CA THR A 456 -24.33 -16.02 2.08
C THR A 456 -23.34 -16.27 3.22
N ILE A 457 -22.39 -15.36 3.44
CA ILE A 457 -21.38 -15.43 4.50
C ILE A 457 -21.84 -14.59 5.69
N ASP A 458 -21.82 -15.17 6.90
CA ASP A 458 -21.94 -14.41 8.14
C ASP A 458 -20.53 -13.94 8.60
N ALA A 459 -20.30 -12.64 8.53
CA ALA A 459 -19.04 -12.01 8.94
C ALA A 459 -18.71 -12.27 10.43
N ALA A 460 -19.73 -12.29 11.29
CA ALA A 460 -19.53 -12.38 12.74
C ALA A 460 -19.03 -13.77 13.15
N GLU A 461 -19.54 -14.82 12.50
CA GLU A 461 -19.14 -16.20 12.76
C GLU A 461 -17.71 -16.48 12.26
N THR A 462 -17.31 -15.89 11.12
CA THR A 462 -16.01 -16.14 10.50
C THR A 462 -14.87 -15.35 11.15
N ILE A 463 -15.12 -14.08 11.52
CA ILE A 463 -14.13 -13.26 12.25
C ILE A 463 -13.86 -13.84 13.65
N ALA A 464 -14.88 -14.41 14.31
CA ALA A 464 -14.70 -15.06 15.61
C ALA A 464 -13.86 -16.35 15.54
N ALA A 465 -13.90 -17.08 14.42
CA ALA A 465 -13.14 -18.32 14.24
C ALA A 465 -11.63 -18.11 14.02
N HIS A 466 -11.21 -16.90 13.62
CA HIS A 466 -9.81 -16.56 13.34
C HIS A 466 -9.09 -15.80 14.46
N ARG A 467 -9.84 -15.31 15.47
CA ARG A 467 -9.29 -14.68 16.66
C ARG A 467 -8.75 -15.71 17.63
#